data_AF-A0A1A8CNX9-F1
#
_entry.id   AF-A0A1A8CNX9-F1
#
_cell.length_a   1.000
_cell.length_b   1.000
_cell.length_c   1.000
_cell.angle_alpha   90.00
_cell.angle_beta   90.00
_cell.angle_gamma   90.00
#
_symmetry.space_group_name_H-M   'P 1'
#
loop_
_entity.id
_entity.type
_entity.pdbx_description
1 polymer ?
#
loop_
_entity_poly.entity_id
_entity_poly.type
_entity_poly.pdbx_seq_one_letter_code
_entity_poly.pdbx_strand_id
1 'polypeptide(L)'
;LLKHAFVQRPRPESVLIDLINRTKDAVRELDNLQYRKMKKILFQEAHNGPITEAQDDEEEPEHSVSRTGTVNSVGSSQSIPSMSISASSQSSSVNSLNEAAQDSRSELDLMEGDHTVMSNSSVIHLKPEEEESLSAEQAGTSQPTEPQATPAQPPRKHYRNREHFATIRTASLVTREMQEHEQDSELREQMSGYKRMRRQHQKHLMALENKLKGEMDEHRLRLDKELESLRNNFTQEMEKLLKKHQAALEKDLKTFANDEKKFQQHIQVQQKKELSSFLESQKREYKLRKEQLKEELSENQSTPKKEKQEWLSKQKENIQHFQAEEEANLLRRQRQYLDLECRRFKRRILIARHNVEQDLAREELNKRQTQKDLEHAMLLRHHESMQELEFRHLATIQRARAELIRTQHQTELTNQLEYNKRRERELRRKHVMEVRQQPKSLKSKELQIKKQFQETCKTQTRQYKALRNHLLETTPKSEHKAVLKRLKEEQTRKLAILAEQYDHSINEMLSTQALRLDETQESQCQALRMQLQQELE
;
A
#
# COMPACT_ATOMS: atom_id res chain seq x y z
N LEU A 1 -40.90 12.77 14.19
CA LEU A 1 -39.94 13.83 13.79
C LEU A 1 -40.61 15.15 13.39
N LEU A 2 -41.55 15.19 12.43
CA LEU A 2 -42.12 16.44 11.86
C LEU A 2 -42.75 17.48 12.84
N LYS A 3 -42.97 17.14 14.11
CA LYS A 3 -43.44 18.07 15.16
C LYS A 3 -42.32 18.66 16.04
N HIS A 4 -41.05 18.43 15.71
CA HIS A 4 -39.92 18.92 16.50
C HIS A 4 -39.66 20.41 16.24
N ALA A 5 -39.41 21.20 17.29
CA ALA A 5 -39.24 22.66 17.20
C ALA A 5 -38.11 23.10 16.25
N PHE A 6 -37.08 22.26 16.05
CA PHE A 6 -36.02 22.51 15.06
C PHE A 6 -36.53 22.47 13.60
N VAL A 7 -37.56 21.67 13.30
CA VAL A 7 -38.15 21.49 11.96
C VAL A 7 -39.25 22.51 11.69
N GLN A 8 -39.86 23.07 12.75
CA GLN A 8 -40.95 24.05 12.65
C GLN A 8 -40.49 25.52 12.64
N ARG A 9 -39.20 25.80 12.88
CA ARG A 9 -38.65 27.16 12.80
C ARG A 9 -38.50 27.59 11.33
N PRO A 10 -38.92 28.82 10.96
CA PRO A 10 -38.58 29.36 9.65
C PRO A 10 -37.05 29.44 9.52
N ARG A 11 -36.52 28.95 8.40
CA ARG A 11 -35.08 28.97 8.13
C ARG A 11 -34.67 30.41 7.79
N PRO A 12 -33.68 31.02 8.46
CA PRO A 12 -33.20 32.34 8.07
C PRO A 12 -32.69 32.33 6.64
N GLU A 13 -33.05 33.35 5.87
CA GLU A 13 -32.77 33.43 4.42
C GLU A 13 -31.26 33.45 4.13
N SER A 14 -30.45 33.98 5.07
CA SER A 14 -28.99 33.97 4.99
C SER A 14 -28.36 32.57 5.01
N VAL A 15 -29.03 31.53 5.51
CA VAL A 15 -28.37 30.24 5.83
C VAL A 15 -27.69 29.58 4.62
N LEU A 16 -28.22 29.78 3.41
CA LEU A 16 -27.55 29.30 2.18
C LEU A 16 -26.33 30.16 1.82
N ILE A 17 -26.43 31.47 1.97
CA ILE A 17 -25.34 32.44 1.71
C ILE A 17 -24.21 32.23 2.73
N ASP A 18 -24.55 32.09 4.01
CA ASP A 18 -23.61 31.81 5.11
C ASP A 18 -22.87 30.49 4.90
N LEU A 19 -23.56 29.45 4.41
CA LEU A 19 -22.96 28.16 4.10
C LEU A 19 -22.03 28.25 2.88
N ILE A 20 -22.46 28.95 1.81
CA ILE A 20 -21.65 29.19 0.61
C ILE A 20 -20.37 29.96 0.96
N ASN A 21 -20.47 31.01 1.79
CA ASN A 21 -19.32 31.80 2.20
C ASN A 21 -18.34 30.98 3.06
N ARG A 22 -18.82 30.26 4.09
CA ARG A 22 -17.96 29.37 4.89
C ARG A 22 -17.29 28.27 4.05
N THR A 23 -17.99 27.76 3.04
CA THR A 23 -17.42 26.76 2.11
C THR A 23 -16.33 27.38 1.23
N LYS A 24 -16.57 28.58 0.69
CA LYS A 24 -15.56 29.35 -0.06
C LYS A 24 -14.33 29.67 0.80
N ASP A 25 -14.54 30.06 2.06
CA ASP A 25 -13.45 30.37 2.98
C ASP A 25 -12.61 29.12 3.30
N ALA A 26 -13.25 27.98 3.60
CA ALA A 26 -12.57 26.72 3.87
C ALA A 26 -11.78 26.18 2.65
N VAL A 27 -12.35 26.28 1.44
CA VAL A 27 -11.64 25.93 0.19
C VAL A 27 -10.45 26.87 -0.03
N ARG A 28 -10.64 28.18 0.12
CA ARG A 28 -9.56 29.18 -0.01
C ARG A 28 -8.45 28.96 1.02
N GLU A 29 -8.76 28.54 2.24
CA GLU A 29 -7.76 28.22 3.26
C GLU A 29 -7.00 26.93 2.92
N LEU A 30 -7.69 25.91 2.42
CA LEU A 30 -7.08 24.66 1.92
C LEU A 30 -6.15 24.93 0.73
N ASP A 31 -6.57 25.73 -0.24
CA ASP A 31 -5.75 26.11 -1.40
C ASP A 31 -4.51 26.89 -0.98
N ASN A 32 -4.64 27.82 -0.02
CA ASN A 32 -3.51 28.52 0.57
C ASN A 32 -2.54 27.56 1.29
N LEU A 33 -3.05 26.52 1.96
CA LEU A 33 -2.23 25.50 2.61
C LEU A 33 -1.49 24.63 1.58
N GLN A 34 -2.16 24.20 0.50
CA GLN A 34 -1.51 23.47 -0.60
C GLN A 34 -0.49 24.33 -1.34
N TYR A 35 -0.79 25.60 -1.62
CA TYR A 35 0.15 26.54 -2.22
C TYR A 35 1.39 26.74 -1.33
N ARG A 36 1.22 26.91 -0.02
CA ARG A 36 2.35 26.97 0.93
C ARG A 36 3.15 25.67 0.96
N LYS A 37 2.50 24.51 0.90
CA LYS A 37 3.17 23.19 0.87
C LYS A 37 3.96 22.98 -0.43
N MET A 38 3.36 23.27 -1.58
CA MET A 38 4.00 23.21 -2.89
C MET A 38 5.16 24.20 -3.00
N LYS A 39 4.97 25.45 -2.56
CA LYS A 39 6.04 26.45 -2.49
C LYS A 39 7.17 25.99 -1.56
N LYS A 40 6.86 25.35 -0.42
CA LYS A 40 7.91 24.81 0.45
C LYS A 40 8.71 23.71 -0.27
N ILE A 41 8.07 22.76 -0.96
CA ILE A 41 8.78 21.72 -1.73
C ILE A 41 9.70 22.39 -2.78
N LEU A 42 9.13 23.23 -3.64
CA LEU A 42 9.83 23.84 -4.79
C LEU A 42 11.03 24.71 -4.38
N PHE A 43 10.96 25.40 -3.23
CA PHE A 43 12.07 26.22 -2.71
C PHE A 43 12.98 25.47 -1.72
N GLN A 44 12.63 24.27 -1.26
CA GLN A 44 13.49 23.41 -0.44
C GLN A 44 14.38 22.52 -1.32
N GLU A 45 13.89 22.10 -2.49
CA GLU A 45 14.71 21.43 -3.52
C GLU A 45 15.79 22.38 -4.08
N ALA A 46 15.45 23.66 -4.27
CA ALA A 46 16.34 24.67 -4.84
C ALA A 46 17.61 25.01 -4.01
N HIS A 47 17.72 24.51 -2.77
CA HIS A 47 18.84 24.84 -1.87
C HIS A 47 19.65 23.64 -1.37
N ASN A 48 19.29 22.41 -1.77
CA ASN A 48 19.93 21.17 -1.33
C ASN A 48 20.76 20.52 -2.47
N GLY A 49 21.72 21.27 -3.01
CA GLY A 49 22.84 20.72 -3.79
C GLY A 49 23.99 20.25 -2.88
N PRO A 50 24.88 19.34 -3.33
CA PRO A 50 25.84 18.69 -2.45
C PRO A 50 26.97 19.62 -1.99
N ILE A 51 27.28 19.57 -0.68
CA ILE A 51 28.53 20.08 -0.12
C ILE A 51 29.48 18.89 0.04
N THR A 52 30.65 18.99 -0.58
CA THR A 52 31.70 17.96 -0.57
C THR A 52 32.53 18.03 0.73
N GLU A 53 33.20 16.91 1.04
CA GLU A 53 34.03 16.66 2.22
C GLU A 53 35.19 17.65 2.42
N ALA A 54 35.44 18.04 3.69
CA ALA A 54 36.79 18.29 4.22
C ALA A 54 36.79 18.24 5.76
N GLN A 55 37.90 17.74 6.29
CA GLN A 55 38.20 17.27 7.65
C GLN A 55 38.53 18.36 8.69
N ASP A 56 38.76 17.91 9.94
CA ASP A 56 39.47 18.57 11.06
C ASP A 56 38.74 19.78 11.74
N ASP A 57 38.80 19.99 13.07
CA ASP A 57 39.64 19.39 14.12
C ASP A 57 38.93 19.35 15.52
N GLU A 58 39.69 19.06 16.60
CA GLU A 58 39.35 19.01 18.05
C GLU A 58 38.57 20.25 18.60
N GLU A 59 37.95 20.28 19.80
CA GLU A 59 38.24 19.64 21.10
C GLU A 59 36.97 19.53 22.01
N GLU A 60 37.09 18.99 23.25
CA GLU A 60 35.96 18.70 24.17
C GLU A 60 35.78 19.78 25.30
N PRO A 61 35.24 19.58 26.55
CA PRO A 61 34.12 20.43 26.99
C PRO A 61 34.29 21.21 28.32
N GLU A 62 33.21 21.91 28.69
CA GLU A 62 32.85 22.49 30.01
C GLU A 62 33.71 23.63 30.62
N HIS A 63 33.01 24.70 31.08
CA HIS A 63 33.03 25.07 32.51
C HIS A 63 31.94 26.09 32.92
N SER A 64 30.85 25.54 33.46
CA SER A 64 30.20 25.89 34.74
C SER A 64 30.25 27.34 35.34
N VAL A 65 29.04 27.83 35.72
CA VAL A 65 28.69 28.79 36.80
C VAL A 65 29.16 30.26 36.75
N SER A 66 28.21 31.20 36.67
CA SER A 66 27.85 32.13 37.79
C SER A 66 27.28 33.50 37.37
N ARG A 67 25.95 33.65 37.38
CA ARG A 67 25.30 34.71 38.19
C ARG A 67 23.80 34.47 38.39
N THR A 68 23.36 34.44 39.64
CA THR A 68 21.95 34.29 40.02
C THR A 68 21.25 35.64 40.16
N GLY A 69 19.98 35.71 39.72
CA GLY A 69 19.00 36.70 40.14
C GLY A 69 17.73 35.94 40.51
N THR A 70 17.41 35.86 41.81
CA THR A 70 16.30 35.05 42.35
C THR A 70 15.03 35.87 42.59
N VAL A 71 13.92 35.15 42.82
CA VAL A 71 12.52 35.57 43.01
C VAL A 71 11.72 35.77 41.69
N ASN A 72 10.53 35.17 41.49
CA ASN A 72 9.68 34.34 42.36
C ASN A 72 9.30 32.99 41.73
N SER A 73 8.81 32.06 42.56
CA SER A 73 8.39 30.70 42.16
C SER A 73 6.90 30.46 42.46
N VAL A 74 6.17 29.87 41.50
CA VAL A 74 5.01 28.95 41.54
C VAL A 74 4.33 28.98 40.15
N GLY A 75 3.74 27.90 39.62
CA GLY A 75 3.72 26.51 40.07
C GLY A 75 2.80 25.64 39.20
N SER A 76 3.24 24.42 38.86
CA SER A 76 2.52 23.33 38.18
C SER A 76 1.78 23.62 36.85
N SER A 77 2.31 22.99 35.79
CA SER A 77 1.59 22.56 34.59
C SER A 77 0.23 21.87 34.85
N GLN A 78 -0.77 22.13 33.99
CA GLN A 78 -1.49 21.13 33.16
C GLN A 78 -2.60 21.76 32.30
N SER A 79 -3.09 21.00 31.32
CA SER A 79 -4.36 21.17 30.56
C SER A 79 -4.35 21.88 29.19
N ILE A 80 -5.28 21.41 28.35
CA ILE A 80 -5.52 21.72 26.94
C ILE A 80 -6.33 23.03 26.79
N PRO A 81 -6.05 23.90 25.80
CA PRO A 81 -6.97 24.95 25.40
C PRO A 81 -8.04 24.41 24.42
N SER A 82 -9.29 24.29 24.89
CA SER A 82 -10.44 23.99 24.04
C SER A 82 -10.88 25.20 23.21
N MET A 83 -11.71 24.97 22.19
CA MET A 83 -12.29 26.04 21.35
C MET A 83 -13.16 27.00 22.17
N SER A 84 -12.98 28.31 21.98
CA SER A 84 -13.90 29.33 22.52
C SER A 84 -14.41 30.25 21.41
N ILE A 85 -15.72 30.16 21.16
CA ILE A 85 -16.47 31.12 20.35
C ILE A 85 -16.51 32.50 21.03
N SER A 86 -16.12 33.54 20.30
CA SER A 86 -16.29 34.94 20.71
C SER A 86 -16.92 35.73 19.57
N ALA A 87 -18.10 36.29 19.81
CA ALA A 87 -18.71 37.28 18.93
C ALA A 87 -18.25 38.68 19.32
N SER A 88 -17.98 39.53 18.33
CA SER A 88 -17.94 40.99 18.48
C SER A 88 -18.22 41.65 17.14
N SER A 89 -19.09 42.66 17.15
CA SER A 89 -19.50 43.41 15.96
C SER A 89 -18.53 44.56 15.67
N GLN A 90 -18.28 44.85 14.40
CA GLN A 90 -18.00 46.21 13.93
C GLN A 90 -18.87 46.52 12.70
N SER A 91 -19.08 47.81 12.44
CA SER A 91 -20.26 48.30 11.74
C SER A 91 -19.96 49.04 10.43
N SER A 92 -20.94 48.98 9.53
CA SER A 92 -21.36 50.07 8.63
C SER A 92 -20.33 50.77 7.74
N SER A 93 -20.49 50.60 6.42
CA SER A 93 -20.66 51.75 5.52
C SER A 93 -21.61 51.37 4.37
N VAL A 94 -22.15 52.37 3.67
CA VAL A 94 -23.24 52.21 2.69
C VAL A 94 -22.74 52.32 1.25
N ASN A 95 -23.42 51.62 0.33
CA ASN A 95 -23.97 52.26 -0.87
C ASN A 95 -25.08 51.41 -1.51
N SER A 96 -25.96 52.05 -2.29
CA SER A 96 -27.20 51.47 -2.83
C SER A 96 -27.22 51.46 -4.37
N LEU A 97 -28.01 50.57 -4.99
CA LEU A 97 -29.17 50.89 -5.86
C LEU A 97 -29.67 49.70 -6.72
N ASN A 98 -30.95 49.77 -7.11
CA ASN A 98 -31.64 49.12 -8.24
C ASN A 98 -31.72 47.58 -8.37
N GLU A 99 -32.60 46.98 -7.57
CA GLU A 99 -33.92 46.48 -8.02
C GLU A 99 -34.23 46.34 -9.54
N ALA A 100 -34.63 45.13 -9.98
CA ALA A 100 -35.59 44.88 -11.07
C ALA A 100 -36.14 43.42 -11.09
N ALA A 101 -37.35 43.26 -11.65
CA ALA A 101 -38.12 42.06 -12.05
C ALA A 101 -37.33 40.77 -12.46
N GLN A 102 -37.80 39.53 -12.20
CA GLN A 102 -38.95 38.81 -12.82
C GLN A 102 -38.87 38.71 -14.38
N ASP A 103 -39.16 37.59 -15.06
CA ASP A 103 -39.61 36.25 -14.62
C ASP A 103 -39.27 35.13 -15.65
N SER A 104 -39.54 33.89 -15.25
CA SER A 104 -39.54 32.58 -15.94
C SER A 104 -39.73 32.48 -17.48
N ARG A 105 -38.89 31.70 -18.18
CA ARG A 105 -39.31 30.50 -19.00
C ARG A 105 -38.19 29.66 -19.68
N SER A 106 -38.60 28.49 -20.20
CA SER A 106 -37.88 27.53 -21.09
C SER A 106 -37.63 28.11 -22.51
N GLU A 107 -36.89 27.52 -23.45
CA GLU A 107 -36.79 26.09 -23.85
C GLU A 107 -35.55 25.79 -24.78
N LEU A 108 -35.55 24.64 -25.49
CA LEU A 108 -34.58 24.13 -26.50
C LEU A 108 -34.24 25.17 -27.63
N ASP A 109 -33.18 25.05 -28.46
CA ASP A 109 -32.46 23.86 -28.95
C ASP A 109 -31.02 24.14 -29.50
N LEU A 110 -30.32 23.05 -29.84
CA LEU A 110 -29.24 22.83 -30.82
C LEU A 110 -28.74 24.01 -31.70
N MET A 111 -27.43 24.30 -31.66
CA MET A 111 -26.53 24.07 -32.82
C MET A 111 -25.03 24.13 -32.52
N GLU A 112 -24.29 23.48 -33.41
CA GLU A 112 -22.83 23.35 -33.50
C GLU A 112 -22.20 24.61 -34.15
N GLY A 113 -21.04 25.06 -33.66
CA GLY A 113 -20.34 26.24 -34.18
C GLY A 113 -18.91 26.36 -33.64
N ASP A 114 -17.94 26.47 -34.54
CA ASP A 114 -16.50 26.41 -34.25
C ASP A 114 -15.88 27.82 -34.03
N HIS A 115 -14.57 27.82 -33.73
CA HIS A 115 -13.60 28.92 -33.72
C HIS A 115 -13.42 29.69 -32.40
N THR A 116 -12.23 29.55 -31.80
CA THR A 116 -11.38 30.71 -31.46
C THR A 116 -9.91 30.31 -31.50
N VAL A 117 -9.11 31.12 -32.21
CA VAL A 117 -7.68 30.93 -32.47
C VAL A 117 -6.83 31.35 -31.27
N MET A 118 -5.77 30.60 -30.96
CA MET A 118 -4.56 31.15 -30.33
C MET A 118 -3.30 30.48 -30.88
N SER A 119 -2.58 31.20 -31.75
CA SER A 119 -1.17 30.95 -32.05
C SER A 119 -0.32 32.03 -31.41
N ASN A 120 0.86 31.69 -30.87
CA ASN A 120 2.15 32.34 -31.14
C ASN A 120 3.25 31.91 -30.15
N SER A 121 4.44 31.62 -30.69
CA SER A 121 5.80 31.80 -30.14
C SER A 121 6.07 31.53 -28.63
N SER A 122 7.09 30.76 -28.22
CA SER A 122 8.45 30.76 -28.78
C SER A 122 9.21 29.47 -28.41
N VAL A 123 10.17 29.05 -29.25
CA VAL A 123 11.10 27.95 -28.98
C VAL A 123 12.51 28.50 -28.81
N ILE A 124 13.11 28.29 -27.63
CA ILE A 124 14.55 28.48 -27.43
C ILE A 124 15.22 27.13 -27.60
N HIS A 125 16.10 27.01 -28.59
CA HIS A 125 16.93 25.83 -28.82
C HIS A 125 18.11 25.81 -27.85
N LEU A 126 18.32 24.70 -27.16
CA LEU A 126 19.64 24.29 -26.66
C LEU A 126 19.89 22.84 -27.07
N LYS A 127 21.15 22.57 -27.43
CA LYS A 127 21.60 21.40 -28.17
C LYS A 127 22.15 20.33 -27.21
N PRO A 128 21.68 19.08 -27.26
CA PRO A 128 22.48 17.93 -26.87
C PRO A 128 23.38 17.50 -28.04
N GLU A 129 24.64 17.21 -27.76
CA GLU A 129 25.52 16.44 -28.64
C GLU A 129 25.62 15.03 -28.08
N GLU A 130 25.40 14.01 -28.92
CA GLU A 130 26.06 12.71 -28.85
C GLU A 130 25.90 12.00 -30.20
N GLU A 131 26.87 11.19 -30.59
CA GLU A 131 27.10 10.77 -31.98
C GLU A 131 26.45 9.41 -32.32
N GLU A 132 26.06 9.24 -33.59
CA GLU A 132 25.47 8.00 -34.11
C GLU A 132 26.30 7.45 -35.29
N SER A 133 26.69 6.17 -35.22
CA SER A 133 27.03 5.29 -36.36
C SER A 133 28.27 5.62 -37.23
N LEU A 134 28.91 4.69 -37.98
CA LEU A 134 28.91 3.21 -38.03
C LEU A 134 30.17 2.72 -38.80
N SER A 135 30.64 1.50 -38.47
CA SER A 135 31.31 0.53 -39.38
C SER A 135 32.67 0.78 -40.08
N ALA A 136 33.44 -0.33 -40.14
CA ALA A 136 34.24 -0.85 -41.28
C ALA A 136 35.80 -0.81 -41.25
N GLU A 137 36.35 -2.00 -40.92
CA GLU A 137 37.43 -2.73 -41.64
C GLU A 137 38.95 -2.38 -41.59
N GLN A 138 39.72 -3.48 -41.73
CA GLN A 138 41.12 -3.66 -42.19
C GLN A 138 42.34 -3.18 -41.37
N ALA A 139 42.95 -4.18 -40.71
CA ALA A 139 44.38 -4.55 -40.68
C ALA A 139 45.50 -3.56 -41.08
N GLY A 140 46.54 -3.46 -40.23
CA GLY A 140 47.84 -2.86 -40.59
C GLY A 140 48.95 -3.10 -39.55
N THR A 141 50.08 -3.68 -39.96
CA THR A 141 51.24 -3.99 -39.10
C THR A 141 52.34 -2.92 -39.24
N SER A 142 52.90 -2.37 -38.14
CA SER A 142 54.31 -1.87 -38.11
C SER A 142 54.84 -1.40 -36.73
N GLN A 143 56.13 -1.63 -36.52
CA GLN A 143 57.09 -0.92 -35.63
C GLN A 143 58.03 -0.04 -36.51
N PRO A 144 59.02 0.76 -36.04
CA PRO A 144 59.55 1.01 -34.67
C PRO A 144 59.29 2.49 -34.23
N THR A 145 60.12 3.36 -33.62
CA THR A 145 61.58 3.48 -33.27
C THR A 145 61.70 4.53 -32.14
N GLU A 146 62.12 4.19 -30.92
CA GLU A 146 63.50 4.32 -30.36
C GLU A 146 63.77 5.73 -29.70
N PRO A 147 64.95 6.08 -29.11
CA PRO A 147 65.07 6.13 -27.64
C PRO A 147 65.48 7.48 -27.01
N GLN A 148 65.52 7.54 -25.67
CA GLN A 148 66.31 8.51 -24.90
C GLN A 148 67.17 7.83 -23.80
N ALA A 149 68.19 8.55 -23.32
CA ALA A 149 69.45 7.96 -22.85
C ALA A 149 69.73 8.04 -21.33
N THR A 150 70.70 7.23 -20.89
CA THR A 150 71.17 7.11 -19.50
C THR A 150 72.48 7.89 -19.21
N PRO A 151 72.67 8.43 -17.99
CA PRO A 151 74.00 8.81 -17.47
C PRO A 151 74.81 7.58 -17.02
N ALA A 152 76.15 7.68 -17.01
CA ALA A 152 77.06 6.55 -16.82
C ALA A 152 77.51 6.27 -15.36
N GLN A 153 78.02 5.06 -15.11
CA GLN A 153 78.66 4.64 -13.86
C GLN A 153 80.20 4.52 -13.98
N PRO A 154 80.97 4.76 -12.89
CA PRO A 154 82.40 4.40 -12.81
C PRO A 154 82.61 2.87 -12.68
N PRO A 155 83.84 2.35 -12.91
CA PRO A 155 84.05 0.94 -13.26
C PRO A 155 83.96 -0.05 -12.09
N ARG A 156 83.42 -1.23 -12.40
CA ARG A 156 83.27 -2.36 -11.46
C ARG A 156 84.61 -3.06 -11.19
N LYS A 157 84.89 -3.38 -9.92
CA LYS A 157 85.76 -4.52 -9.57
C LYS A 157 84.92 -5.80 -9.57
N HIS A 158 85.37 -6.84 -10.27
CA HIS A 158 84.60 -8.08 -10.42
C HIS A 158 84.60 -8.92 -9.13
N TYR A 159 83.45 -9.02 -8.48
CA TYR A 159 83.05 -10.25 -7.79
C TYR A 159 82.12 -11.06 -8.70
N ARG A 160 82.31 -12.38 -8.77
CA ARG A 160 81.59 -13.27 -9.70
C ARG A 160 80.15 -13.54 -9.22
N ASN A 161 79.19 -13.17 -10.07
CA ASN A 161 77.94 -13.88 -10.37
C ASN A 161 77.29 -14.68 -9.22
N ARG A 162 76.39 -14.05 -8.44
CA ARG A 162 75.53 -14.79 -7.50
C ARG A 162 74.06 -14.33 -7.40
N GLU A 163 73.67 -13.27 -8.10
CA GLU A 163 72.40 -12.56 -7.81
C GLU A 163 71.31 -12.65 -8.91
N HIS A 164 71.58 -13.32 -10.04
CA HIS A 164 70.58 -13.52 -11.12
C HIS A 164 69.61 -14.70 -10.86
N PHE A 165 69.48 -15.13 -9.60
CA PHE A 165 68.57 -16.21 -9.17
C PHE A 165 67.55 -15.76 -8.11
N ALA A 166 67.58 -14.48 -7.71
CA ALA A 166 66.77 -13.93 -6.62
C ALA A 166 65.26 -13.78 -6.93
N THR A 167 64.85 -14.00 -8.19
CA THR A 167 63.44 -14.03 -8.61
C THR A 167 62.81 -15.42 -8.55
N ILE A 168 63.60 -16.49 -8.44
CA ILE A 168 63.09 -17.86 -8.35
C ILE A 168 62.73 -18.15 -6.89
N ARG A 169 61.48 -17.87 -6.53
CA ARG A 169 60.88 -18.28 -5.25
C ARG A 169 61.00 -19.80 -5.10
N THR A 170 61.36 -20.27 -3.91
CA THR A 170 61.42 -21.71 -3.60
C THR A 170 60.08 -22.36 -3.87
N ALA A 171 60.03 -23.59 -4.40
CA ALA A 171 58.78 -24.29 -4.65
C ALA A 171 57.88 -24.37 -3.40
N SER A 172 58.47 -24.57 -2.21
CA SER A 172 57.77 -24.56 -0.92
C SER A 172 57.27 -23.19 -0.45
N LEU A 173 57.75 -22.10 -1.05
CA LEU A 173 57.19 -20.75 -0.89
C LEU A 173 56.02 -20.57 -1.85
N VAL A 174 56.19 -20.89 -3.14
CA VAL A 174 55.13 -20.78 -4.16
C VAL A 174 53.91 -21.63 -3.81
N THR A 175 54.10 -22.90 -3.39
CA THR A 175 52.98 -23.75 -2.94
C THR A 175 52.28 -23.19 -1.70
N ARG A 176 52.99 -22.47 -0.82
CA ARG A 176 52.39 -21.82 0.34
C ARG A 176 51.59 -20.58 -0.06
N GLU A 177 52.20 -19.68 -0.82
CA GLU A 177 51.54 -18.48 -1.35
C GLU A 177 50.28 -18.86 -2.14
N MET A 178 50.34 -19.93 -2.93
CA MET A 178 49.20 -20.47 -3.66
C MET A 178 48.09 -20.98 -2.73
N GLN A 179 48.42 -21.76 -1.69
CA GLN A 179 47.44 -22.23 -0.69
C GLN A 179 46.86 -21.09 0.15
N GLU A 180 47.64 -20.05 0.46
CA GLU A 180 47.18 -18.87 1.20
C GLU A 180 46.24 -18.02 0.33
N HIS A 181 46.58 -17.79 -0.95
CA HIS A 181 45.68 -17.16 -1.93
C HIS A 181 44.42 -17.98 -2.21
N GLU A 182 44.49 -19.32 -2.22
CA GLU A 182 43.35 -20.22 -2.39
C GLU A 182 42.34 -20.07 -1.25
N GLN A 183 42.78 -20.15 0.01
CA GLN A 183 41.93 -19.97 1.21
C GLN A 183 41.32 -18.56 1.30
N ASP A 184 42.06 -17.53 0.86
CA ASP A 184 41.59 -16.13 0.82
C ASP A 184 40.66 -15.86 -0.38
N SER A 185 40.80 -16.64 -1.47
CA SER A 185 39.86 -16.65 -2.60
C SER A 185 38.55 -17.36 -2.24
N GLU A 186 38.60 -18.52 -1.56
CA GLU A 186 37.42 -19.21 -1.02
C GLU A 186 36.55 -18.26 -0.17
N LEU A 187 37.19 -17.53 0.76
CA LEU A 187 36.48 -16.58 1.62
C LEU A 187 35.85 -15.42 0.85
N ARG A 188 36.55 -14.86 -0.16
CA ARG A 188 35.99 -13.83 -1.04
C ARG A 188 34.83 -14.35 -1.88
N GLU A 189 34.92 -15.57 -2.40
CA GLU A 189 33.84 -16.19 -3.18
C GLU A 189 32.60 -16.44 -2.30
N GLN A 190 32.76 -16.98 -1.10
CA GLN A 190 31.67 -17.17 -0.12
C GLN A 190 30.96 -15.85 0.19
N MET A 191 31.70 -14.79 0.49
CA MET A 191 31.13 -13.47 0.79
C MET A 191 30.49 -12.81 -0.44
N SER A 192 31.01 -13.05 -1.64
CA SER A 192 30.41 -12.61 -2.91
C SER A 192 29.11 -13.36 -3.23
N GLY A 193 29.09 -14.68 -3.04
CA GLY A 193 27.94 -15.55 -3.19
C GLY A 193 26.81 -15.20 -2.21
N TYR A 194 27.13 -14.98 -0.94
CA TYR A 194 26.17 -14.51 0.06
C TYR A 194 25.59 -13.14 -0.31
N LYS A 195 26.42 -12.16 -0.73
CA LYS A 195 25.94 -10.85 -1.21
C LYS A 195 25.04 -10.97 -2.45
N ARG A 196 25.33 -11.90 -3.36
CA ARG A 196 24.49 -12.22 -4.53
C ARG A 196 23.14 -12.82 -4.10
N MET A 197 23.15 -13.78 -3.17
CA MET A 197 21.96 -14.40 -2.60
C MET A 197 21.05 -13.37 -1.89
N ARG A 198 21.60 -12.48 -1.05
CA ARG A 198 20.82 -11.40 -0.41
C ARG A 198 20.13 -10.49 -1.44
N ARG A 199 20.83 -10.10 -2.51
CA ARG A 199 20.24 -9.32 -3.62
C ARG A 199 19.16 -10.10 -4.37
N GLN A 200 19.34 -11.41 -4.56
CA GLN A 200 18.33 -12.28 -5.17
C GLN A 200 17.09 -12.43 -4.30
N HIS A 201 17.24 -12.56 -2.98
CA HIS A 201 16.13 -12.60 -2.01
C HIS A 201 15.32 -11.29 -2.06
N GLN A 202 15.99 -10.14 -2.06
CA GLN A 202 15.34 -8.83 -2.20
C GLN A 202 14.59 -8.70 -3.53
N LYS A 203 15.22 -9.08 -4.66
CA LYS A 203 14.58 -9.08 -5.98
C LYS A 203 13.38 -10.02 -6.04
N HIS A 204 13.44 -11.18 -5.39
CA HIS A 204 12.33 -12.13 -5.34
C HIS A 204 11.12 -11.56 -4.57
N LEU A 205 11.35 -10.93 -3.41
CA LEU A 205 10.28 -10.25 -2.66
C LEU A 205 9.64 -9.13 -3.46
N MET A 206 10.44 -8.25 -4.09
CA MET A 206 9.92 -7.18 -4.95
C MET A 206 9.13 -7.72 -6.16
N ALA A 207 9.56 -8.82 -6.76
CA ALA A 207 8.84 -9.46 -7.86
C ALA A 207 7.51 -10.09 -7.41
N LEU A 208 7.50 -10.72 -6.22
CA LEU A 208 6.30 -11.27 -5.61
C LEU A 208 5.30 -10.15 -5.24
N GLU A 209 5.74 -9.11 -4.55
CA GLU A 209 4.91 -7.98 -4.13
C GLU A 209 4.30 -7.26 -5.35
N ASN A 210 5.05 -7.07 -6.44
CA ASN A 210 4.52 -6.54 -7.69
C ASN A 210 3.52 -7.48 -8.39
N LYS A 211 3.74 -8.80 -8.37
CA LYS A 211 2.79 -9.78 -8.93
C LYS A 211 1.47 -9.78 -8.17
N LEU A 212 1.53 -9.80 -6.84
CA LEU A 212 0.34 -9.80 -5.98
C LEU A 212 -0.42 -8.47 -6.11
N LYS A 213 0.27 -7.34 -6.27
CA LYS A 213 -0.37 -6.06 -6.63
C LYS A 213 -1.13 -6.15 -7.97
N GLY A 214 -0.52 -6.76 -9.00
CA GLY A 214 -1.20 -7.01 -10.28
C GLY A 214 -2.47 -7.86 -10.12
N GLU A 215 -2.40 -8.94 -9.34
CA GLU A 215 -3.57 -9.78 -9.01
C GLU A 215 -4.68 -9.00 -8.28
N MET A 216 -4.34 -8.07 -7.39
CA MET A 216 -5.31 -7.17 -6.72
C MET A 216 -5.96 -6.19 -7.71
N ASP A 217 -5.18 -5.55 -8.58
CA ASP A 217 -5.69 -4.60 -9.58
C ASP A 217 -6.58 -5.31 -10.61
N GLU A 218 -6.21 -6.52 -11.05
CA GLU A 218 -7.06 -7.40 -11.88
C GLU A 218 -8.34 -7.85 -11.17
N HIS A 219 -8.27 -8.14 -9.87
CA HIS A 219 -9.44 -8.54 -9.08
C HIS A 219 -10.42 -7.38 -8.93
N ARG A 220 -9.95 -6.19 -8.53
CA ARG A 220 -10.79 -4.98 -8.48
C ARG A 220 -11.48 -4.71 -9.83
N LEU A 221 -10.73 -4.72 -10.93
CA LEU A 221 -11.29 -4.48 -12.27
C LEU A 221 -12.35 -5.53 -12.67
N ARG A 222 -12.22 -6.77 -12.20
CA ARG A 222 -13.23 -7.83 -12.38
C ARG A 222 -14.50 -7.51 -11.60
N LEU A 223 -14.39 -7.16 -10.32
CA LEU A 223 -15.51 -6.78 -9.46
C LEU A 223 -16.25 -5.54 -10.02
N ASP A 224 -15.52 -4.50 -10.41
CA ASP A 224 -16.07 -3.28 -11.03
C ASP A 224 -16.90 -3.61 -12.29
N LYS A 225 -16.36 -4.48 -13.15
CA LYS A 225 -17.04 -4.94 -14.38
C LYS A 225 -18.27 -5.81 -14.11
N GLU A 226 -18.23 -6.64 -13.06
CA GLU A 226 -19.39 -7.42 -12.62
C GLU A 226 -20.52 -6.52 -12.08
N LEU A 227 -20.19 -5.53 -11.23
CA LEU A 227 -21.16 -4.55 -10.70
C LEU A 227 -21.79 -3.73 -11.83
N GLU A 228 -20.98 -3.27 -12.77
CA GLU A 228 -21.48 -2.48 -13.90
C GLU A 228 -22.34 -3.33 -14.85
N SER A 229 -21.99 -4.61 -15.05
CA SER A 229 -22.86 -5.56 -15.75
C SER A 229 -24.21 -5.74 -15.04
N LEU A 230 -24.22 -5.91 -13.71
CA LEU A 230 -25.46 -6.02 -12.94
C LEU A 230 -26.33 -4.75 -13.08
N ARG A 231 -25.73 -3.56 -12.95
CA ARG A 231 -26.42 -2.27 -13.11
C ARG A 231 -27.04 -2.11 -14.50
N ASN A 232 -26.31 -2.44 -15.56
CA ASN A 232 -26.84 -2.39 -16.92
C ASN A 232 -27.99 -3.38 -17.15
N ASN A 233 -27.92 -4.58 -16.57
CA ASN A 233 -29.03 -5.53 -16.58
C ASN A 233 -30.26 -4.98 -15.83
N PHE A 234 -30.06 -4.35 -14.66
CA PHE A 234 -31.15 -3.72 -13.90
C PHE A 234 -31.82 -2.57 -14.65
N THR A 235 -31.06 -1.71 -15.33
CA THR A 235 -31.61 -0.65 -16.19
C THR A 235 -32.45 -1.25 -17.32
N GLN A 236 -31.94 -2.26 -18.03
CA GLN A 236 -32.68 -2.93 -19.11
C GLN A 236 -33.95 -3.64 -18.62
N GLU A 237 -33.92 -4.31 -17.47
CA GLU A 237 -35.11 -4.92 -16.87
C GLU A 237 -36.14 -3.85 -16.46
N MET A 238 -35.69 -2.73 -15.91
CA MET A 238 -36.59 -1.65 -15.50
C MET A 238 -37.22 -0.95 -16.70
N GLU A 239 -36.49 -0.73 -17.78
CA GLU A 239 -37.06 -0.26 -19.06
C GLU A 239 -38.11 -1.22 -19.61
N LYS A 240 -37.85 -2.54 -19.59
CA LYS A 240 -38.80 -3.56 -20.05
C LYS A 240 -40.08 -3.53 -19.19
N LEU A 241 -39.96 -3.32 -17.88
CA LEU A 241 -41.08 -3.15 -16.95
C LEU A 241 -41.89 -1.88 -17.26
N LEU A 242 -41.23 -0.73 -17.40
CA LEU A 242 -41.87 0.55 -17.74
C LEU A 242 -42.59 0.49 -19.10
N LYS A 243 -41.98 -0.15 -20.10
CA LYS A 243 -42.58 -0.36 -21.44
C LYS A 243 -43.82 -1.29 -21.37
N LYS A 244 -43.79 -2.33 -20.52
CA LYS A 244 -44.97 -3.16 -20.18
C LYS A 244 -46.08 -2.33 -19.51
N HIS A 245 -45.72 -1.45 -18.56
CA HIS A 245 -46.68 -0.62 -17.82
C HIS A 245 -47.39 0.39 -18.73
N GLN A 246 -46.63 1.09 -19.57
CA GLN A 246 -47.17 2.00 -20.59
C GLN A 246 -48.13 1.28 -21.56
N ALA A 247 -47.73 0.11 -22.08
CA ALA A 247 -48.57 -0.68 -22.99
C ALA A 247 -49.88 -1.17 -22.34
N ALA A 248 -49.86 -1.48 -21.03
CA ALA A 248 -51.06 -1.82 -20.28
C ALA A 248 -52.02 -0.63 -20.14
N LEU A 249 -51.51 0.53 -19.72
CA LEU A 249 -52.33 1.76 -19.59
C LEU A 249 -52.93 2.19 -20.93
N GLU A 250 -52.19 2.10 -22.02
CA GLU A 250 -52.72 2.36 -23.37
C GLU A 250 -53.81 1.38 -23.81
N LYS A 251 -53.67 0.10 -23.48
CA LYS A 251 -54.67 -0.94 -23.77
C LYS A 251 -55.96 -0.66 -22.98
N ASP A 252 -55.83 -0.27 -21.73
CA ASP A 252 -56.98 0.02 -20.86
C ASP A 252 -57.70 1.30 -21.31
N LEU A 253 -56.96 2.37 -21.67
CA LEU A 253 -57.54 3.58 -22.28
C LEU A 253 -58.34 3.25 -23.57
N LYS A 254 -57.80 2.39 -24.45
CA LYS A 254 -58.48 1.93 -25.68
C LYS A 254 -59.72 1.09 -25.35
N THR A 255 -59.67 0.25 -24.31
CA THR A 255 -60.80 -0.56 -23.83
C THR A 255 -61.91 0.34 -23.29
N PHE A 256 -61.60 1.24 -22.36
CA PHE A 256 -62.54 2.15 -21.74
C PHE A 256 -63.23 3.09 -22.74
N ALA A 257 -62.50 3.61 -23.74
CA ALA A 257 -63.07 4.44 -24.79
C ALA A 257 -64.07 3.67 -25.70
N ASN A 258 -63.87 2.37 -25.89
CA ASN A 258 -64.80 1.51 -26.62
C ASN A 258 -66.02 1.14 -25.77
N ASP A 259 -65.84 0.87 -24.47
CA ASP A 259 -66.95 0.54 -23.58
C ASP A 259 -67.80 1.75 -23.22
N GLU A 260 -67.24 2.96 -23.16
CA GLU A 260 -68.04 4.20 -23.06
C GLU A 260 -68.97 4.35 -24.27
N LYS A 261 -68.47 4.11 -25.49
CA LYS A 261 -69.29 4.17 -26.72
C LYS A 261 -70.43 3.15 -26.70
N LYS A 262 -70.14 1.89 -26.32
CA LYS A 262 -71.18 0.85 -26.15
C LYS A 262 -72.23 1.25 -25.12
N PHE A 263 -71.80 1.80 -23.98
CA PHE A 263 -72.68 2.22 -22.89
C PHE A 263 -73.59 3.39 -23.30
N GLN A 264 -73.04 4.42 -23.97
CA GLN A 264 -73.81 5.52 -24.55
C GLN A 264 -74.81 5.01 -25.60
N GLN A 265 -74.38 4.13 -26.50
CA GLN A 265 -75.22 3.57 -27.56
C GLN A 265 -76.38 2.72 -26.98
N HIS A 266 -76.13 1.94 -25.92
CA HIS A 266 -77.17 1.20 -25.20
C HIS A 266 -78.25 2.14 -24.63
N ILE A 267 -77.84 3.23 -23.95
CA ILE A 267 -78.77 4.23 -23.41
C ILE A 267 -79.55 4.91 -24.54
N GLN A 268 -78.90 5.29 -25.65
CA GLN A 268 -79.59 5.89 -26.80
C GLN A 268 -80.61 4.95 -27.46
N VAL A 269 -80.31 3.66 -27.57
CA VAL A 269 -81.26 2.64 -28.07
C VAL A 269 -82.45 2.48 -27.13
N GLN A 270 -82.21 2.45 -25.81
CA GLN A 270 -83.27 2.42 -24.79
C GLN A 270 -84.18 3.67 -24.87
N GLN A 271 -83.58 4.86 -24.97
CA GLN A 271 -84.29 6.14 -25.08
C GLN A 271 -85.10 6.24 -26.38
N LYS A 272 -84.56 5.78 -27.51
CA LYS A 272 -85.29 5.71 -28.78
C LYS A 272 -86.49 4.76 -28.69
N LYS A 273 -86.36 3.62 -28.01
CA LYS A 273 -87.47 2.68 -27.78
C LYS A 273 -88.57 3.30 -26.90
N GLU A 274 -88.18 3.95 -25.81
CA GLU A 274 -89.08 4.67 -24.90
C GLU A 274 -89.86 5.77 -25.63
N LEU A 275 -89.15 6.65 -26.38
CA LEU A 275 -89.76 7.72 -27.18
C LEU A 275 -90.72 7.17 -28.24
N SER A 276 -90.36 6.08 -28.91
CA SER A 276 -91.23 5.42 -29.91
C SER A 276 -92.52 4.91 -29.29
N SER A 277 -92.42 4.25 -28.12
CA SER A 277 -93.57 3.76 -27.34
C SER A 277 -94.46 4.90 -26.83
N PHE A 278 -93.85 6.00 -26.39
CA PHE A 278 -94.54 7.21 -25.93
C PHE A 278 -95.34 7.89 -27.06
N LEU A 279 -94.72 8.08 -28.23
CA LEU A 279 -95.37 8.65 -29.42
C LEU A 279 -96.51 7.76 -29.94
N GLU A 280 -96.39 6.43 -29.83
CA GLU A 280 -97.48 5.50 -30.14
C GLU A 280 -98.61 5.55 -29.10
N SER A 281 -98.30 5.83 -27.83
CA SER A 281 -99.30 6.08 -26.80
C SER A 281 -100.06 7.39 -27.07
N GLN A 282 -99.35 8.50 -27.30
CA GLN A 282 -99.95 9.78 -27.67
C GLN A 282 -100.86 9.69 -28.89
N LYS A 283 -100.48 8.91 -29.92
CA LYS A 283 -101.31 8.70 -31.12
C LYS A 283 -102.58 7.91 -30.85
N ARG A 284 -102.60 7.01 -29.85
CA ARG A 284 -103.82 6.31 -29.41
C ARG A 284 -104.70 7.21 -28.56
N GLU A 285 -104.10 7.92 -27.61
CA GLU A 285 -104.79 8.87 -26.74
C GLU A 285 -105.40 10.05 -27.51
N TYR A 286 -104.68 10.60 -28.49
CA TYR A 286 -105.19 11.65 -29.38
C TYR A 286 -106.41 11.20 -30.18
N LYS A 287 -106.46 9.93 -30.64
CA LYS A 287 -107.66 9.40 -31.31
C LYS A 287 -108.86 9.38 -30.37
N LEU A 288 -108.69 8.80 -29.17
CA LEU A 288 -109.73 8.71 -28.15
C LEU A 288 -110.23 10.11 -27.73
N ARG A 289 -109.32 11.03 -27.40
CA ARG A 289 -109.66 12.41 -27.00
C ARG A 289 -110.33 13.19 -28.13
N LYS A 290 -109.93 12.95 -29.39
CA LYS A 290 -110.56 13.52 -30.60
C LYS A 290 -111.94 12.92 -30.91
N GLU A 291 -112.24 11.72 -30.42
CA GLU A 291 -113.56 11.11 -30.52
C GLU A 291 -114.49 11.64 -29.43
N GLN A 292 -114.03 11.71 -28.18
CA GLN A 292 -114.72 12.40 -27.07
C GLN A 292 -115.06 13.86 -27.43
N LEU A 293 -114.10 14.63 -27.98
CA LEU A 293 -114.34 16.01 -28.43
C LEU A 293 -115.34 16.15 -29.60
N LYS A 294 -115.71 15.06 -30.30
CA LYS A 294 -116.84 15.08 -31.26
C LYS A 294 -118.16 14.78 -30.56
N GLU A 295 -118.13 13.88 -29.59
CA GLU A 295 -119.27 13.46 -28.78
C GLU A 295 -119.79 14.64 -27.93
N GLU A 296 -118.91 15.28 -27.16
CA GLU A 296 -119.15 16.52 -26.39
C GLU A 296 -119.73 17.66 -27.27
N LEU A 297 -119.32 17.74 -28.54
CA LEU A 297 -119.77 18.75 -29.51
C LEU A 297 -121.11 18.41 -30.19
N SER A 298 -121.50 17.13 -30.17
CA SER A 298 -122.77 16.64 -30.71
C SER A 298 -123.93 16.84 -29.73
N GLU A 299 -123.65 16.73 -28.43
CA GLU A 299 -124.63 16.90 -27.35
C GLU A 299 -125.09 18.37 -27.22
N ASN A 300 -124.18 19.32 -27.42
CA ASN A 300 -124.43 20.77 -27.35
C ASN A 300 -125.18 21.31 -28.59
N GLN A 301 -126.47 21.07 -28.74
CA GLN A 301 -127.20 21.46 -29.97
C GLN A 301 -127.32 22.98 -30.21
N SER A 302 -127.21 23.82 -29.18
CA SER A 302 -127.56 25.26 -29.26
C SER A 302 -126.45 26.22 -29.75
N THR A 303 -125.18 25.78 -29.87
CA THR A 303 -124.05 26.69 -30.17
C THR A 303 -123.85 26.97 -31.66
N PRO A 304 -123.55 28.22 -32.08
CA PRO A 304 -123.26 28.58 -33.48
C PRO A 304 -122.16 27.76 -34.15
N LYS A 305 -122.33 27.44 -35.45
CA LYS A 305 -121.36 26.65 -36.23
C LYS A 305 -119.92 27.19 -36.20
N LYS A 306 -119.76 28.52 -36.27
CA LYS A 306 -118.43 29.15 -36.27
C LYS A 306 -117.72 28.94 -34.93
N GLU A 307 -118.38 29.24 -33.82
CA GLU A 307 -117.87 29.06 -32.46
C GLU A 307 -117.56 27.58 -32.16
N LYS A 308 -118.43 26.65 -32.59
CA LYS A 308 -118.14 25.20 -32.50
C LYS A 308 -116.85 24.80 -33.23
N GLN A 309 -116.63 25.33 -34.43
CA GLN A 309 -115.44 25.04 -35.21
C GLN A 309 -114.18 25.65 -34.59
N GLU A 310 -114.29 26.87 -34.04
CA GLU A 310 -113.21 27.62 -33.40
C GLU A 310 -112.82 27.00 -32.04
N TRP A 311 -113.80 26.62 -31.21
CA TRP A 311 -113.60 25.84 -29.98
C TRP A 311 -112.95 24.48 -30.28
N LEU A 312 -113.45 23.73 -31.27
CA LEU A 312 -112.90 22.43 -31.65
C LEU A 312 -111.49 22.57 -32.28
N SER A 313 -111.14 23.72 -32.86
CA SER A 313 -109.78 24.02 -33.27
C SER A 313 -108.88 24.24 -32.05
N LYS A 314 -109.30 25.14 -31.15
CA LYS A 314 -108.55 25.50 -29.94
C LYS A 314 -108.34 24.32 -28.98
N GLN A 315 -109.29 23.38 -28.89
CA GLN A 315 -109.10 22.16 -28.10
C GLN A 315 -108.09 21.19 -28.73
N LYS A 316 -108.04 21.07 -30.06
CA LYS A 316 -106.99 20.28 -30.73
C LYS A 316 -105.61 20.92 -30.57
N GLU A 317 -105.54 22.25 -30.68
CA GLU A 317 -104.33 23.04 -30.45
C GLU A 317 -103.82 22.88 -29.00
N ASN A 318 -104.70 23.00 -28.00
CA ASN A 318 -104.36 22.73 -26.59
C ASN A 318 -103.82 21.31 -26.38
N ILE A 319 -104.47 20.29 -26.97
CA ILE A 319 -104.00 18.89 -26.88
C ILE A 319 -102.63 18.74 -27.58
N GLN A 320 -102.44 19.34 -28.75
CA GLN A 320 -101.16 19.31 -29.47
C GLN A 320 -100.04 20.04 -28.71
N HIS A 321 -100.35 21.17 -28.06
CA HIS A 321 -99.40 21.87 -27.18
C HIS A 321 -99.01 21.00 -25.99
N PHE A 322 -99.98 20.43 -25.27
CA PHE A 322 -99.72 19.53 -24.14
C PHE A 322 -98.92 18.28 -24.56
N GLN A 323 -99.21 17.72 -25.74
CA GLN A 323 -98.46 16.60 -26.30
C GLN A 323 -97.01 16.98 -26.67
N ALA A 324 -96.79 18.15 -27.27
CA ALA A 324 -95.45 18.66 -27.56
C ALA A 324 -94.67 19.01 -26.28
N GLU A 325 -95.35 19.52 -25.25
CA GLU A 325 -94.76 19.82 -23.95
C GLU A 325 -94.32 18.55 -23.21
N GLU A 326 -95.16 17.50 -23.16
CA GLU A 326 -94.75 16.22 -22.55
C GLU A 326 -93.71 15.45 -23.37
N GLU A 327 -93.69 15.58 -24.71
CA GLU A 327 -92.58 15.08 -25.53
C GLU A 327 -91.28 15.82 -25.19
N ALA A 328 -91.31 17.15 -25.10
CA ALA A 328 -90.16 17.96 -24.68
C ALA A 328 -89.71 17.64 -23.24
N ASN A 329 -90.64 17.36 -22.33
CA ASN A 329 -90.34 16.93 -20.96
C ASN A 329 -89.69 15.53 -20.94
N LEU A 330 -90.16 14.58 -21.75
CA LEU A 330 -89.53 13.27 -21.91
C LEU A 330 -88.10 13.40 -22.46
N LEU A 331 -87.91 14.14 -23.54
CA LEU A 331 -86.59 14.40 -24.15
C LEU A 331 -85.64 15.11 -23.17
N ARG A 332 -86.15 16.01 -22.31
CA ARG A 332 -85.38 16.66 -21.25
C ARG A 332 -84.94 15.67 -20.16
N ARG A 333 -85.86 14.80 -19.69
CA ARG A 333 -85.57 13.71 -18.73
C ARG A 333 -84.54 12.74 -19.29
N GLN A 334 -84.69 12.31 -20.55
CA GLN A 334 -83.74 11.44 -21.24
C GLN A 334 -82.33 12.06 -21.34
N ARG A 335 -82.23 13.34 -21.71
CA ARG A 335 -80.94 14.06 -21.78
C ARG A 335 -80.26 14.13 -20.40
N GLN A 336 -81.02 14.43 -19.34
CA GLN A 336 -80.52 14.46 -17.96
C GLN A 336 -80.03 13.08 -17.48
N TYR A 337 -80.78 12.01 -17.78
CA TYR A 337 -80.40 10.65 -17.45
C TYR A 337 -79.10 10.21 -18.15
N LEU A 338 -78.96 10.49 -19.45
CA LEU A 338 -77.75 10.17 -20.21
C LEU A 338 -76.51 10.86 -19.64
N ASP A 339 -76.60 12.15 -19.29
CA ASP A 339 -75.50 12.89 -18.69
C ASP A 339 -75.12 12.34 -17.29
N LEU A 340 -76.11 12.07 -16.43
CA LEU A 340 -75.89 11.46 -15.11
C LEU A 340 -75.22 10.09 -15.19
N GLU A 341 -75.69 9.20 -16.07
CA GLU A 341 -75.11 7.87 -16.21
C GLU A 341 -73.76 7.88 -16.93
N CYS A 342 -73.52 8.78 -17.89
CA CYS A 342 -72.19 9.02 -18.45
C CYS A 342 -71.18 9.48 -17.38
N ARG A 343 -71.58 10.39 -16.48
CA ARG A 343 -70.74 10.81 -15.34
C ARG A 343 -70.46 9.65 -14.38
N ARG A 344 -71.47 8.82 -14.07
CA ARG A 344 -71.33 7.62 -13.22
C ARG A 344 -70.45 6.54 -13.86
N PHE A 345 -70.52 6.36 -15.17
CA PHE A 345 -69.62 5.49 -15.93
C PHE A 345 -68.17 6.01 -15.84
N LYS A 346 -67.94 7.29 -16.20
CA LYS A 346 -66.61 7.92 -16.14
C LYS A 346 -65.98 7.85 -14.75
N ARG A 347 -66.76 8.07 -13.68
CA ARG A 347 -66.26 7.93 -12.29
C ARG A 347 -65.82 6.50 -11.97
N ARG A 348 -66.56 5.47 -12.42
CA ARG A 348 -66.16 4.06 -12.22
C ARG A 348 -64.85 3.75 -12.95
N ILE A 349 -64.74 4.16 -14.22
CA ILE A 349 -63.53 3.97 -15.03
C ILE A 349 -62.32 4.69 -14.42
N LEU A 350 -62.48 5.94 -13.96
CA LEU A 350 -61.40 6.70 -13.33
C LEU A 350 -60.86 6.01 -12.07
N ILE A 351 -61.74 5.45 -11.24
CA ILE A 351 -61.34 4.68 -10.04
C ILE A 351 -60.63 3.38 -10.45
N ALA A 352 -61.14 2.65 -11.45
CA ALA A 352 -60.51 1.43 -11.95
C ALA A 352 -59.09 1.70 -12.49
N ARG A 353 -58.93 2.73 -13.34
CA ARG A 353 -57.62 3.19 -13.83
C ARG A 353 -56.69 3.55 -12.68
N HIS A 354 -57.16 4.31 -11.69
CA HIS A 354 -56.33 4.73 -10.56
C HIS A 354 -55.82 3.54 -9.73
N ASN A 355 -56.65 2.51 -9.53
CA ASN A 355 -56.23 1.29 -8.85
C ASN A 355 -55.10 0.58 -9.63
N VAL A 356 -55.24 0.43 -10.96
CA VAL A 356 -54.20 -0.14 -11.82
C VAL A 356 -52.91 0.69 -11.74
N GLU A 357 -53.00 2.02 -11.79
CA GLU A 357 -51.83 2.90 -11.65
C GLU A 357 -51.13 2.76 -10.29
N GLN A 358 -51.88 2.56 -9.19
CA GLN A 358 -51.28 2.25 -7.90
C GLN A 358 -50.57 0.88 -7.90
N ASP A 359 -51.15 -0.14 -8.53
CA ASP A 359 -50.56 -1.49 -8.57
C ASP A 359 -49.30 -1.55 -9.45
N LEU A 360 -49.29 -0.85 -10.58
CA LEU A 360 -48.07 -0.68 -11.41
C LEU A 360 -46.98 0.07 -10.64
N ALA A 361 -47.32 1.11 -9.87
CA ALA A 361 -46.38 1.83 -9.02
C ALA A 361 -45.83 0.96 -7.87
N ARG A 362 -46.63 0.03 -7.32
CA ARG A 362 -46.19 -0.99 -6.36
C ARG A 362 -45.22 -2.00 -7.00
N GLU A 363 -45.53 -2.50 -8.19
CA GLU A 363 -44.66 -3.42 -8.94
C GLU A 363 -43.29 -2.77 -9.22
N GLU A 364 -43.29 -1.50 -9.64
CA GLU A 364 -42.07 -0.72 -9.84
C GLU A 364 -41.25 -0.47 -8.56
N LEU A 365 -41.90 -0.10 -7.45
CA LEU A 365 -41.20 0.17 -6.19
C LEU A 365 -40.59 -1.12 -5.62
N ASN A 366 -41.33 -2.23 -5.67
CA ASN A 366 -40.83 -3.55 -5.29
C ASN A 366 -39.64 -3.97 -6.18
N LYS A 367 -39.70 -3.74 -7.50
CA LYS A 367 -38.59 -4.05 -8.41
C LYS A 367 -37.33 -3.22 -8.08
N ARG A 368 -37.48 -1.91 -7.85
CA ARG A 368 -36.37 -1.02 -7.43
C ARG A 368 -35.77 -1.44 -6.08
N GLN A 369 -36.60 -1.86 -5.12
CA GLN A 369 -36.16 -2.39 -3.83
C GLN A 369 -35.33 -3.67 -4.01
N THR A 370 -35.85 -4.68 -4.73
CA THR A 370 -35.11 -5.93 -5.00
C THR A 370 -33.79 -5.67 -5.73
N GLN A 371 -33.74 -4.73 -6.67
CA GLN A 371 -32.50 -4.34 -7.34
C GLN A 371 -31.47 -3.76 -6.35
N LYS A 372 -31.89 -2.93 -5.40
CA LYS A 372 -30.99 -2.38 -4.37
C LYS A 372 -30.53 -3.44 -3.36
N ASP A 373 -31.39 -4.35 -2.95
CA ASP A 373 -31.01 -5.44 -2.04
C ASP A 373 -30.00 -6.39 -2.70
N LEU A 374 -30.14 -6.66 -4.00
CA LEU A 374 -29.17 -7.42 -4.79
C LEU A 374 -27.85 -6.66 -5.00
N GLU A 375 -27.88 -5.36 -5.26
CA GLU A 375 -26.66 -4.53 -5.36
C GLU A 375 -25.89 -4.51 -4.04
N HIS A 376 -26.57 -4.34 -2.90
CA HIS A 376 -25.94 -4.41 -1.58
C HIS A 376 -25.37 -5.81 -1.28
N ALA A 377 -26.11 -6.88 -1.57
CA ALA A 377 -25.65 -8.26 -1.37
C ALA A 377 -24.43 -8.60 -2.24
N MET A 378 -24.33 -8.02 -3.44
CA MET A 378 -23.17 -8.17 -4.30
C MET A 378 -21.96 -7.40 -3.78
N LEU A 379 -22.14 -6.14 -3.36
CA LEU A 379 -21.08 -5.31 -2.77
C LEU A 379 -20.47 -5.96 -1.50
N LEU A 380 -21.28 -6.63 -0.68
CA LEU A 380 -20.79 -7.38 0.48
C LEU A 380 -19.89 -8.55 0.05
N ARG A 381 -20.33 -9.41 -0.89
CA ARG A 381 -19.51 -10.52 -1.42
C ARG A 381 -18.24 -10.05 -2.10
N HIS A 382 -18.30 -8.90 -2.77
CA HIS A 382 -17.16 -8.26 -3.42
C HIS A 382 -16.13 -7.78 -2.37
N HIS A 383 -16.59 -7.21 -1.26
CA HIS A 383 -15.74 -6.86 -0.12
C HIS A 383 -15.12 -8.08 0.56
N GLU A 384 -15.92 -9.14 0.81
CA GLU A 384 -15.46 -10.42 1.37
C GLU A 384 -14.37 -11.06 0.47
N SER A 385 -14.61 -11.15 -0.85
CA SER A 385 -13.65 -11.70 -1.81
C SER A 385 -12.36 -10.88 -1.90
N MET A 386 -12.44 -9.56 -1.72
CA MET A 386 -11.28 -8.66 -1.68
C MET A 386 -10.46 -8.88 -0.41
N GLN A 387 -11.09 -8.91 0.77
CA GLN A 387 -10.40 -9.21 2.04
C GLN A 387 -9.73 -10.58 2.00
N GLU A 388 -10.42 -11.61 1.49
CA GLU A 388 -9.83 -12.94 1.33
C GLU A 388 -8.56 -12.92 0.46
N LEU A 389 -8.54 -12.11 -0.60
CA LEU A 389 -7.37 -11.97 -1.47
C LEU A 389 -6.23 -11.25 -0.74
N GLU A 390 -6.51 -10.17 -0.01
CA GLU A 390 -5.53 -9.47 0.82
C GLU A 390 -4.91 -10.37 1.90
N PHE A 391 -5.72 -11.15 2.63
CA PHE A 391 -5.21 -12.12 3.61
C PHE A 391 -4.35 -13.21 2.96
N ARG A 392 -4.75 -13.72 1.79
CA ARG A 392 -4.03 -14.75 1.03
C ARG A 392 -2.69 -14.22 0.48
N HIS A 393 -2.67 -12.97 0.03
CA HIS A 393 -1.45 -12.26 -0.40
C HIS A 393 -0.51 -11.98 0.76
N LEU A 394 -1.03 -11.45 1.88
CA LEU A 394 -0.24 -11.21 3.10
C LEU A 394 0.40 -12.49 3.63
N ALA A 395 -0.36 -13.58 3.73
CA ALA A 395 0.15 -14.88 4.14
C ALA A 395 1.24 -15.43 3.19
N THR A 396 1.11 -15.16 1.89
CA THR A 396 2.11 -15.55 0.87
C THR A 396 3.40 -14.74 1.02
N ILE A 397 3.31 -13.43 1.21
CA ILE A 397 4.47 -12.55 1.48
C ILE A 397 5.16 -12.94 2.79
N GLN A 398 4.40 -13.18 3.86
CA GLN A 398 4.95 -13.61 5.15
C GLN A 398 5.66 -14.97 5.04
N ARG A 399 5.08 -15.95 4.34
CA ARG A 399 5.70 -17.25 4.09
C ARG A 399 7.01 -17.11 3.33
N ALA A 400 7.02 -16.36 2.22
CA ALA A 400 8.21 -16.12 1.42
C ALA A 400 9.30 -15.41 2.25
N ARG A 401 8.96 -14.37 3.02
CA ARG A 401 9.91 -13.70 3.92
C ARG A 401 10.50 -14.66 4.96
N ALA A 402 9.68 -15.51 5.59
CA ALA A 402 10.14 -16.49 6.57
C ALA A 402 11.03 -17.59 5.94
N GLU A 403 10.75 -18.03 4.72
CA GLU A 403 11.58 -18.98 3.97
C GLU A 403 12.94 -18.38 3.57
N LEU A 404 12.95 -17.14 3.08
CA LEU A 404 14.18 -16.43 2.70
C LEU A 404 15.06 -16.06 3.90
N ILE A 405 14.45 -15.77 5.06
CA ILE A 405 15.19 -15.58 6.32
C ILE A 405 15.78 -16.92 6.78
N ARG A 406 15.03 -18.04 6.68
CA ARG A 406 15.53 -19.37 7.05
C ARG A 406 16.72 -19.81 6.19
N THR A 407 16.67 -19.61 4.88
CA THR A 407 17.82 -19.92 4.00
C THR A 407 18.99 -18.95 4.20
N GLN A 408 18.73 -17.68 4.53
CA GLN A 408 19.77 -16.73 4.92
C GLN A 408 20.51 -17.20 6.19
N HIS A 409 19.78 -17.46 7.28
CA HIS A 409 20.37 -17.93 8.55
C HIS A 409 21.10 -19.28 8.37
N GLN A 410 20.55 -20.20 7.57
CA GLN A 410 21.22 -21.46 7.26
C GLN A 410 22.54 -21.24 6.49
N THR A 411 22.61 -20.24 5.62
CA THR A 411 23.85 -19.87 4.91
C THR A 411 24.87 -19.24 5.86
N GLU A 412 24.43 -18.34 6.75
CA GLU A 412 25.25 -17.69 7.79
C GLU A 412 25.85 -18.73 8.74
N LEU A 413 25.03 -19.63 9.27
CA LEU A 413 25.45 -20.76 10.10
C LEU A 413 26.47 -21.67 9.38
N THR A 414 26.26 -21.94 8.09
CA THR A 414 27.20 -22.78 7.30
C THR A 414 28.55 -22.08 7.14
N ASN A 415 28.54 -20.79 6.79
CA ASN A 415 29.75 -19.97 6.67
C ASN A 415 30.51 -19.88 8.01
N GLN A 416 29.81 -19.72 9.13
CA GLN A 416 30.41 -19.64 10.46
C GLN A 416 31.01 -20.97 10.91
N LEU A 417 30.33 -22.10 10.66
CA LEU A 417 30.90 -23.43 10.90
C LEU A 417 32.15 -23.70 10.05
N GLU A 418 32.24 -23.13 8.85
CA GLU A 418 33.45 -23.20 8.00
C GLU A 418 34.55 -22.22 8.42
N TYR A 419 34.21 -21.05 8.97
CA TYR A 419 35.15 -20.17 9.65
C TYR A 419 35.76 -20.87 10.87
N ASN A 420 34.94 -21.44 11.76
CA ASN A 420 35.38 -22.19 12.93
C ASN A 420 36.33 -23.34 12.53
N LYS A 421 35.99 -24.10 11.48
CA LYS A 421 36.85 -25.14 10.90
C LYS A 421 38.14 -24.61 10.24
N ARG A 422 38.20 -23.35 9.78
CA ARG A 422 39.44 -22.70 9.30
C ARG A 422 40.33 -22.32 10.50
N ARG A 423 39.76 -21.64 11.50
CA ARG A 423 40.47 -21.21 12.71
C ARG A 423 41.04 -22.37 13.52
N GLU A 424 40.31 -23.48 13.68
CA GLU A 424 40.87 -24.70 14.29
C GLU A 424 42.03 -25.28 13.47
N ARG A 425 41.95 -25.28 12.12
CA ARG A 425 43.05 -25.78 11.26
C ARG A 425 44.28 -24.88 11.36
N GLU A 426 44.12 -23.56 11.42
CA GLU A 426 45.20 -22.60 11.65
C GLU A 426 45.90 -22.84 12.99
N LEU A 427 45.15 -23.00 14.08
CA LEU A 427 45.73 -23.27 15.41
C LEU A 427 46.48 -24.61 15.43
N ARG A 428 45.88 -25.68 14.89
CA ARG A 428 46.56 -26.99 14.76
C ARG A 428 47.83 -26.92 13.91
N ARG A 429 47.82 -26.15 12.80
CA ARG A 429 49.02 -25.88 11.97
C ARG A 429 50.11 -25.17 12.79
N LYS A 430 49.74 -24.15 13.58
CA LYS A 430 50.65 -23.42 14.47
C LYS A 430 51.29 -24.35 15.51
N HIS A 431 50.48 -25.15 16.20
CA HIS A 431 50.95 -26.09 17.22
C HIS A 431 51.92 -27.14 16.67
N VAL A 432 51.62 -27.72 15.50
CA VAL A 432 52.55 -28.64 14.79
C VAL A 432 53.86 -27.94 14.41
N MET A 433 53.83 -26.65 14.06
CA MET A 433 55.04 -25.87 13.75
C MET A 433 55.84 -25.47 15.00
N GLU A 434 55.19 -25.30 16.16
CA GLU A 434 55.86 -25.11 17.45
C GLU A 434 56.57 -26.41 17.90
N VAL A 435 55.87 -27.56 17.87
CA VAL A 435 56.44 -28.88 18.19
C VAL A 435 57.62 -29.23 17.26
N ARG A 436 57.53 -28.90 15.96
CA ARG A 436 58.66 -29.06 15.01
C ARG A 436 59.87 -28.16 15.30
N GLN A 437 59.70 -27.08 16.07
CA GLN A 437 60.78 -26.17 16.47
C GLN A 437 61.32 -26.47 17.87
N GLN A 438 60.52 -27.05 18.75
CA GLN A 438 60.88 -27.37 20.14
C GLN A 438 62.22 -28.14 20.25
N PRO A 439 62.53 -29.20 19.48
CA PRO A 439 63.84 -29.87 19.53
C PRO A 439 65.05 -28.99 19.18
N LYS A 440 64.87 -27.94 18.37
CA LYS A 440 65.94 -26.98 18.04
C LYS A 440 66.20 -26.03 19.22
N SER A 441 65.13 -25.57 19.86
CA SER A 441 65.19 -24.74 21.08
C SER A 441 65.83 -25.52 22.24
N LEU A 442 65.38 -26.76 22.46
CA LEU A 442 65.92 -27.66 23.49
C LEU A 442 67.41 -27.91 23.32
N LYS A 443 67.89 -28.25 22.12
CA LYS A 443 69.33 -28.45 21.85
C LYS A 443 70.18 -27.19 22.08
N SER A 444 69.60 -26.00 21.91
CA SER A 444 70.27 -24.73 22.23
C SER A 444 70.45 -24.57 23.76
N LYS A 445 69.38 -24.85 24.53
CA LYS A 445 69.42 -24.84 26.01
C LYS A 445 70.34 -25.92 26.58
N GLU A 446 70.27 -27.15 26.06
CA GLU A 446 71.15 -28.27 26.40
C GLU A 446 72.64 -27.86 26.24
N LEU A 447 72.99 -27.25 25.11
CA LEU A 447 74.35 -26.77 24.85
C LEU A 447 74.79 -25.68 25.83
N GLN A 448 73.89 -24.81 26.30
CA GLN A 448 74.18 -23.80 27.31
C GLN A 448 74.46 -24.44 28.69
N ILE A 449 73.58 -25.33 29.15
CA ILE A 449 73.74 -26.08 30.43
C ILE A 449 75.04 -26.90 30.40
N LYS A 450 75.35 -27.52 29.25
CA LYS A 450 76.59 -28.28 29.03
C LYS A 450 77.86 -27.44 29.07
N LYS A 451 77.83 -26.19 28.58
CA LYS A 451 78.94 -25.23 28.75
C LYS A 451 79.14 -24.88 30.22
N GLN A 452 78.06 -24.52 30.92
CA GLN A 452 78.08 -24.16 32.34
C GLN A 452 78.65 -25.31 33.20
N PHE A 453 78.19 -26.55 32.98
CA PHE A 453 78.74 -27.74 33.64
C PHE A 453 80.25 -27.92 33.38
N GLN A 454 80.70 -27.78 32.13
CA GLN A 454 82.13 -27.86 31.79
C GLN A 454 82.96 -26.76 32.47
N GLU A 455 82.44 -25.54 32.59
CA GLU A 455 83.10 -24.41 33.25
C GLU A 455 83.18 -24.60 34.76
N THR A 456 82.12 -25.10 35.40
CA THR A 456 82.12 -25.47 36.82
C THR A 456 83.11 -26.61 37.08
N CYS A 457 83.15 -27.64 36.24
CA CYS A 457 84.13 -28.74 36.36
C CYS A 457 85.58 -28.27 36.17
N LYS A 458 85.86 -27.35 35.22
CA LYS A 458 87.18 -26.73 35.05
C LYS A 458 87.58 -25.93 36.30
N THR A 459 86.66 -25.15 36.86
CA THR A 459 86.88 -24.35 38.08
C THR A 459 87.16 -25.24 39.28
N GLN A 460 86.34 -26.27 39.51
CA GLN A 460 86.53 -27.22 40.61
C GLN A 460 87.83 -28.04 40.45
N THR A 461 88.24 -28.37 39.23
CA THR A 461 89.53 -29.02 38.94
C THR A 461 90.71 -28.08 39.25
N ARG A 462 90.59 -26.77 39.01
CA ARG A 462 91.60 -25.77 39.42
C ARG A 462 91.67 -25.63 40.94
N GLN A 463 90.52 -25.51 41.60
CA GLN A 463 90.41 -25.44 43.07
C GLN A 463 91.02 -26.68 43.74
N TYR A 464 90.73 -27.89 43.22
CA TYR A 464 91.34 -29.13 43.70
C TYR A 464 92.88 -29.11 43.59
N LYS A 465 93.44 -28.66 42.45
CA LYS A 465 94.89 -28.56 42.27
C LYS A 465 95.52 -27.58 43.27
N ALA A 466 94.91 -26.42 43.47
CA ALA A 466 95.39 -25.43 44.44
C ALA A 466 95.35 -25.95 45.88
N LEU A 467 94.20 -26.52 46.30
CA LEU A 467 94.00 -27.10 47.63
C LEU A 467 94.96 -28.27 47.89
N ARG A 468 95.20 -29.13 46.88
CA ARG A 468 96.14 -30.24 46.95
C ARG A 468 97.58 -29.76 47.16
N ASN A 469 98.02 -28.73 46.45
CA ASN A 469 99.37 -28.19 46.61
C ASN A 469 99.56 -27.62 48.03
N HIS A 470 98.65 -26.73 48.45
CA HIS A 470 98.70 -26.09 49.76
C HIS A 470 98.69 -27.09 50.93
N LEU A 471 97.90 -28.17 50.84
CA LEU A 471 97.89 -29.22 51.86
C LEU A 471 99.16 -30.09 51.86
N LEU A 472 99.81 -30.31 50.72
CA LEU A 472 101.11 -31.00 50.67
C LEU A 472 102.25 -30.13 51.23
N GLU A 473 102.16 -28.82 51.10
CA GLU A 473 103.12 -27.85 51.66
C GLU A 473 103.00 -27.72 53.19
N THR A 474 101.79 -27.88 53.74
CA THR A 474 101.50 -27.66 55.17
C THR A 474 101.44 -28.93 56.02
N THR A 475 101.24 -30.12 55.43
CA THR A 475 101.14 -31.40 56.15
C THR A 475 102.52 -32.09 56.26
N PRO A 476 102.86 -32.77 57.38
CA PRO A 476 104.06 -33.61 57.44
C PRO A 476 104.03 -34.80 56.46
N LYS A 477 105.21 -35.19 55.94
CA LYS A 477 105.37 -36.21 54.88
C LYS A 477 104.82 -37.60 55.25
N SER A 478 104.74 -37.94 56.53
CA SER A 478 104.12 -39.16 57.06
C SER A 478 102.65 -39.31 56.66
N GLU A 479 101.91 -38.21 56.58
CA GLU A 479 100.45 -38.19 56.39
C GLU A 479 100.03 -37.88 54.95
N HIS A 480 100.96 -37.45 54.09
CA HIS A 480 100.72 -37.11 52.67
C HIS A 480 99.93 -38.19 51.92
N LYS A 481 100.20 -39.48 52.19
CA LYS A 481 99.49 -40.61 51.56
C LYS A 481 98.00 -40.66 51.93
N ALA A 482 97.65 -40.34 53.18
CA ALA A 482 96.27 -40.30 53.65
C ALA A 482 95.55 -39.05 53.13
N VAL A 483 96.20 -37.88 53.18
CA VAL A 483 95.65 -36.62 52.66
C VAL A 483 95.39 -36.70 51.15
N LEU A 484 96.32 -37.25 50.36
CA LEU A 484 96.14 -37.46 48.93
C LEU A 484 95.00 -38.42 48.60
N LYS A 485 94.83 -39.49 49.38
CA LYS A 485 93.69 -40.42 49.21
C LYS A 485 92.37 -39.68 49.46
N ARG A 486 92.23 -39.03 50.62
CA ARG A 486 91.03 -38.28 51.01
C ARG A 486 90.69 -37.16 50.02
N LEU A 487 91.70 -36.42 49.54
CA LEU A 487 91.52 -35.37 48.54
C LEU A 487 91.04 -35.92 47.20
N LYS A 488 91.56 -37.07 46.75
CA LYS A 488 91.11 -37.72 45.51
C LYS A 488 89.67 -38.23 45.63
N GLU A 489 89.32 -38.84 46.75
CA GLU A 489 87.96 -39.31 47.05
C GLU A 489 86.97 -38.14 47.08
N GLU A 490 87.34 -37.04 47.74
CA GLU A 490 86.56 -35.79 47.76
C GLU A 490 86.45 -35.12 46.38
N GLN A 491 87.49 -35.19 45.54
CA GLN A 491 87.45 -34.73 44.15
C GLN A 491 86.46 -35.55 43.32
N THR A 492 86.54 -36.89 43.39
CA THR A 492 85.63 -37.79 42.69
C THR A 492 84.19 -37.57 43.14
N ARG A 493 83.94 -37.45 44.46
CA ARG A 493 82.62 -37.15 45.02
C ARG A 493 82.07 -35.82 44.51
N LYS A 494 82.87 -34.76 44.49
CA LYS A 494 82.43 -33.44 44.02
C LYS A 494 82.15 -33.39 42.52
N LEU A 495 82.94 -34.10 41.71
CA LEU A 495 82.67 -34.24 40.27
C LEU A 495 81.44 -35.12 39.99
N ALA A 496 81.16 -36.13 40.82
CA ALA A 496 79.92 -36.91 40.73
C ALA A 496 78.69 -36.06 41.05
N ILE A 497 78.73 -35.26 42.12
CA ILE A 497 77.65 -34.31 42.45
C ILE A 497 77.42 -33.29 41.33
N LEU A 498 78.47 -32.78 40.67
CA LEU A 498 78.31 -31.91 39.50
C LEU A 498 77.68 -32.63 38.30
N ALA A 499 77.96 -33.92 38.10
CA ALA A 499 77.34 -34.72 37.04
C ALA A 499 75.86 -35.00 37.33
N GLU A 500 75.54 -35.39 38.57
CA GLU A 500 74.15 -35.54 39.06
C GLU A 500 73.36 -34.23 38.89
N GLN A 501 73.96 -33.08 39.21
CA GLN A 501 73.34 -31.76 38.99
C GLN A 501 73.15 -31.41 37.51
N TYR A 502 74.08 -31.79 36.63
CA TYR A 502 73.94 -31.62 35.19
C TYR A 502 72.81 -32.50 34.63
N ASP A 503 72.81 -33.80 34.95
CA ASP A 503 71.78 -34.73 34.49
C ASP A 503 70.40 -34.36 35.05
N HIS A 504 70.32 -33.91 36.31
CA HIS A 504 69.08 -33.37 36.89
C HIS A 504 68.60 -32.13 36.13
N SER A 505 69.47 -31.13 35.92
CA SER A 505 69.12 -29.88 35.21
C SER A 505 68.70 -30.12 33.76
N ILE A 506 69.32 -31.09 33.06
CA ILE A 506 68.90 -31.48 31.71
C ILE A 506 67.51 -32.14 31.73
N ASN A 507 67.27 -33.09 32.64
CA ASN A 507 65.99 -33.80 32.72
C ASN A 507 64.84 -32.88 33.17
N GLU A 508 65.08 -32.01 34.15
CA GLU A 508 64.16 -30.96 34.60
C GLU A 508 63.82 -30.02 33.43
N MET A 509 64.83 -29.48 32.74
CA MET A 509 64.63 -28.58 31.60
C MET A 509 63.84 -29.23 30.46
N LEU A 510 64.13 -30.50 30.13
CA LEU A 510 63.39 -31.25 29.11
C LEU A 510 61.93 -31.50 29.52
N SER A 511 61.70 -32.00 30.74
CA SER A 511 60.37 -32.32 31.26
C SER A 511 59.48 -31.08 31.38
N THR A 512 59.97 -30.02 32.04
CA THR A 512 59.24 -28.76 32.21
C THR A 512 58.96 -28.08 30.87
N GLN A 513 59.88 -28.15 29.90
CA GLN A 513 59.68 -27.54 28.58
C GLN A 513 58.78 -28.36 27.64
N ALA A 514 58.59 -29.65 27.92
CA ALA A 514 57.56 -30.49 27.28
C ALA A 514 56.17 -30.16 27.87
N LEU A 515 55.98 -30.39 29.17
CA LEU A 515 54.71 -30.15 29.87
C LEU A 515 54.17 -28.74 29.61
N ARG A 516 55.02 -27.71 29.75
CA ARG A 516 54.62 -26.32 29.51
C ARG A 516 54.19 -26.05 28.06
N LEU A 517 54.74 -26.78 27.07
CA LEU A 517 54.28 -26.62 25.69
C LEU A 517 52.87 -27.23 25.55
N ASP A 518 52.68 -28.45 26.05
CA ASP A 518 51.41 -29.17 25.95
C ASP A 518 50.28 -28.41 26.68
N GLU A 519 50.51 -27.95 27.91
CA GLU A 519 49.60 -27.06 28.68
C GLU A 519 49.27 -25.75 27.93
N THR A 520 50.27 -25.14 27.27
CA THR A 520 50.10 -23.90 26.49
C THR A 520 49.30 -24.15 25.21
N GLN A 521 49.42 -25.33 24.60
CA GLN A 521 48.67 -25.70 23.39
C GLN A 521 47.24 -26.11 23.73
N GLU A 522 47.02 -26.83 24.83
CA GLU A 522 45.69 -27.17 25.31
C GLU A 522 44.90 -25.92 25.72
N SER A 523 45.47 -25.04 26.55
CA SER A 523 44.80 -23.79 26.95
C SER A 523 44.45 -22.89 25.76
N GLN A 524 45.30 -22.82 24.72
CA GLN A 524 44.97 -22.17 23.45
C GLN A 524 43.81 -22.86 22.71
N CYS A 525 43.74 -24.19 22.72
CA CYS A 525 42.62 -24.92 22.11
C CYS A 525 41.30 -24.70 22.87
N GLN A 526 41.33 -24.69 24.21
CA GLN A 526 40.17 -24.42 25.04
C GLN A 526 39.67 -22.98 24.85
N ALA A 527 40.56 -22.00 24.91
CA ALA A 527 40.23 -20.58 24.69
C ALA A 527 39.65 -20.33 23.28
N LEU A 528 40.26 -20.89 22.23
CA LEU A 528 39.72 -20.76 20.87
C LEU A 528 38.35 -21.41 20.73
N ARG A 529 38.10 -22.58 21.35
CA ARG A 529 36.77 -23.21 21.33
C ARG A 529 35.71 -22.37 22.03
N MET A 530 36.03 -21.78 23.19
CA MET A 530 35.11 -20.86 23.87
C MET A 530 34.80 -19.63 23.02
N GLN A 531 35.82 -19.02 22.41
CA GLN A 531 35.62 -17.89 21.49
C GLN A 531 34.74 -18.28 20.29
N LEU A 532 35.07 -19.37 19.57
CA LEU A 532 34.33 -19.79 18.37
C LEU A 532 32.90 -20.29 18.67
N GLN A 533 32.61 -20.67 19.92
CA GLN A 533 31.26 -20.95 20.39
C GLN A 533 30.50 -19.65 20.71
N GLN A 534 31.14 -18.68 21.37
CA GLN A 534 30.56 -17.36 21.63
C GLN A 534 30.32 -16.54 20.34
N GLU A 535 31.09 -16.79 19.28
CA GLU A 535 30.88 -16.24 17.93
C GLU A 535 29.82 -17.01 17.10
N LEU A 536 29.18 -18.04 17.67
CA LEU A 536 28.19 -18.90 17.00
C LEU A 536 26.78 -18.78 17.60
N GLU A 537 26.67 -18.25 18.82
CA GLU A 537 25.43 -18.04 19.61
C GLU A 537 24.78 -16.67 19.36
#